data_AF-A0A352DU29-F1
#
_entry.id   AF-A0A352DU29-F1
#
_cell.length_a   1.000
_cell.length_b   1.000
_cell.length_c   1.000
_cell.angle_alpha   90.00
_cell.angle_beta   90.00
_cell.angle_gamma   90.00
#
_symmetry.space_group_name_H-M   'P 1'
#
loop_
_entity.id
_entity.type
_entity.pdbx_description
1 polymer ?
#
loop_
_entity_poly.entity_id
_entity_poly.type
_entity_poly.pdbx_seq_one_letter_code
_entity_poly.pdbx_strand_id
1 'polypeptide(L)'
;MEAEDDVEPAESRATTPRPGARAAARAVRMAGAWAKLPDRECRAAIGVVLGTGLGAVADTVADQVAIAAADTGWLCRSTATGHAGRIVCGTLAGIPVAILQGRVHGYEGFAPEALGRGVELLAALGATTLLLTNASGGLRPDMRAGEVVIVSDHLDLVRRPWAEAIGGGASAVRPCATRLYDEALAADAIASAREAGLPARRGVYAFLSGPSYETRSEYRMLRAAGADVVGMSTVPEVVVAHRLGLRVVVCSVVTNVARPDAPDRTDAEDVCHMAASGAATVTAILHALATTHGLPRRTGGTPPA
;
A
#
# COMPACT_ATOMS: atom_id res chain seq x y z
N MET A 1 -44.27 15.39 -12.93
CA MET A 1 -44.26 14.47 -11.78
C MET A 1 -42.99 13.65 -11.93
N GLU A 2 -41.87 14.31 -11.66
CA GLU A 2 -40.54 13.71 -11.67
C GLU A 2 -40.31 13.23 -10.25
N ALA A 3 -40.05 11.93 -10.10
CA ALA A 3 -39.73 11.35 -8.81
C ALA A 3 -38.31 11.78 -8.45
N GLU A 4 -38.19 12.54 -7.38
CA GLU A 4 -36.93 12.76 -6.67
C GLU A 4 -36.46 11.39 -6.16
N ASP A 5 -35.34 10.90 -6.69
CA ASP A 5 -34.64 9.74 -6.14
C ASP A 5 -34.04 10.18 -4.79
N ASP A 6 -34.80 9.93 -3.73
CA ASP A 6 -34.35 9.97 -2.35
C ASP A 6 -33.18 8.99 -2.17
N VAL A 7 -31.95 9.53 -2.23
CA VAL A 7 -30.75 8.81 -1.80
C VAL A 7 -30.84 8.67 -0.28
N GLU A 8 -31.29 7.51 0.17
CA GLU A 8 -31.25 7.15 1.59
C GLU A 8 -29.86 7.39 2.20
N PRO A 9 -29.77 7.94 3.43
CA PRO A 9 -28.50 8.19 4.08
C PRO A 9 -27.80 6.85 4.38
N ALA A 10 -26.59 6.70 3.84
CA ALA A 10 -25.75 5.52 4.05
C ALA A 10 -25.61 5.18 5.54
N GLU A 11 -26.23 4.09 5.98
CA GLU A 11 -26.06 3.50 7.30
C GLU A 11 -24.57 3.40 7.66
N SER A 12 -24.22 3.73 8.91
CA SER A 12 -22.86 4.01 9.34
C SER A 12 -21.90 2.85 9.03
N ARG A 13 -21.12 3.01 7.96
CA ARG A 13 -19.97 2.15 7.64
C ARG A 13 -19.06 2.14 8.87
N ALA A 14 -18.59 0.98 9.31
CA ALA A 14 -17.52 0.91 10.30
C ALA A 14 -16.21 1.43 9.68
N THR A 15 -16.08 2.76 9.61
CA THR A 15 -14.95 3.53 9.06
C THR A 15 -13.79 3.64 10.04
N THR A 16 -13.88 2.99 11.19
CA THR A 16 -12.89 3.12 12.27
C THR A 16 -12.00 1.89 12.36
N PRO A 17 -10.68 2.06 12.59
CA PRO A 17 -9.76 0.94 12.85
C PRO A 17 -10.21 0.12 14.06
N ARG A 18 -9.93 -1.19 14.11
CA ARG A 18 -10.38 -2.05 15.22
C ARG A 18 -9.76 -1.64 16.57
N PRO A 19 -10.39 -2.02 17.71
CA PRO A 19 -9.87 -1.70 19.04
C PRO A 19 -8.39 -2.07 19.24
N GLY A 20 -7.95 -3.22 18.73
CA GLY A 20 -6.55 -3.65 18.80
C GLY A 20 -5.60 -2.74 18.01
N ALA A 21 -5.97 -2.32 16.80
CA ALA A 21 -5.20 -1.34 16.03
C ALA A 21 -5.07 0.00 16.76
N ARG A 22 -6.15 0.47 17.40
CA ARG A 22 -6.12 1.71 18.20
C ARG A 22 -5.26 1.58 19.46
N ALA A 23 -5.27 0.42 20.11
CA ALA A 23 -4.39 0.15 21.24
C ALA A 23 -2.91 0.13 20.83
N ALA A 24 -2.59 -0.55 19.73
CA ALA A 24 -1.26 -0.54 19.14
C ALA A 24 -0.81 0.86 18.73
N ALA A 25 -1.68 1.67 18.12
CA ALA A 25 -1.37 3.06 17.78
C ALA A 25 -1.05 3.91 19.02
N ARG A 26 -1.74 3.69 20.15
CA ARG A 26 -1.39 4.34 21.43
C ARG A 26 -0.01 3.90 21.92
N ALA A 27 0.29 2.60 21.89
CA ALA A 27 1.60 2.09 22.27
C ALA A 27 2.72 2.69 21.41
N VAL A 28 2.50 2.79 20.09
CA VAL A 28 3.44 3.43 19.16
C VAL A 28 3.64 4.91 19.47
N ARG A 29 2.56 5.68 19.72
CA ARG A 29 2.67 7.10 20.10
C ARG A 29 3.40 7.32 21.43
N MET A 30 3.24 6.40 22.37
CA MET A 30 3.90 6.45 23.67
C MET A 30 5.36 5.99 23.61
N ALA A 31 5.78 5.34 22.52
CA ALA A 31 7.15 4.90 22.34
C ALA A 31 8.00 6.01 21.70
N GLY A 32 9.15 6.31 22.32
CA GLY A 32 10.19 7.17 21.76
C GLY A 32 9.87 8.67 21.73
N ALA A 33 10.44 9.38 20.75
CA ALA A 33 10.41 10.84 20.65
C ALA A 33 9.02 11.42 20.34
N TRP A 34 8.11 10.63 19.76
CA TRP A 34 6.72 11.05 19.53
C TRP A 34 5.97 11.34 20.83
N ALA A 35 6.30 10.69 21.95
CA ALA A 35 5.67 10.99 23.24
C ALA A 35 5.93 12.43 23.74
N LYS A 36 6.91 13.12 23.15
CA LYS A 36 7.28 14.51 23.49
C LYS A 36 6.64 15.53 22.54
N LEU A 37 6.04 15.11 21.43
CA LEU A 37 5.37 15.98 20.49
C LEU A 37 3.91 16.19 20.90
N PRO A 38 3.31 17.35 20.63
CA PRO A 38 1.88 17.59 20.83
C PRO A 38 1.03 16.55 20.08
N ASP A 39 -0.13 16.19 20.62
CA ASP A 39 -1.06 15.18 20.07
C ASP A 39 -1.44 15.39 18.58
N ARG A 40 -1.33 16.63 18.08
CA ARG A 40 -1.59 16.99 16.67
C ARG A 40 -0.41 16.66 15.74
N GLU A 41 0.82 16.62 16.26
CA GLU A 41 2.04 16.30 15.53
C GLU A 41 2.32 14.79 15.51
N CYS A 42 1.72 14.03 16.44
CA CYS A 42 1.74 12.55 16.49
C CYS A 42 0.71 11.87 15.58
N ARG A 43 0.30 12.57 14.52
CA ARG A 43 -0.64 12.06 13.51
C ARG A 43 0.08 11.97 12.19
N ALA A 44 0.42 10.73 11.80
CA ALA A 44 1.00 10.48 10.49
C ALA A 44 0.02 10.98 9.43
N ALA A 45 0.41 11.91 8.56
CA ALA A 45 -0.45 12.29 7.44
C ALA A 45 -0.43 11.19 6.37
N ILE A 46 0.72 10.55 6.21
CA ILE A 46 0.99 9.48 5.24
C ILE A 46 1.41 8.21 5.98
N GLY A 47 0.73 7.13 5.65
CA GLY A 47 1.14 5.77 6.01
C GLY A 47 1.83 5.10 4.83
N VAL A 48 2.89 4.33 5.08
CA VAL A 48 3.62 3.60 4.04
C VAL A 48 3.70 2.13 4.43
N VAL A 49 3.50 1.23 3.47
CA VAL A 49 3.82 -0.19 3.65
C VAL A 49 4.88 -0.60 2.65
N LEU A 50 6.08 -0.88 3.15
CA LEU A 50 7.22 -1.31 2.37
C LEU A 50 7.14 -2.82 2.12
N GLY A 51 7.13 -3.21 0.84
CA GLY A 51 7.21 -4.60 0.42
C GLY A 51 8.66 -5.10 0.38
N THR A 52 8.83 -6.32 -0.12
CA THR A 52 10.13 -6.99 -0.29
C THR A 52 11.15 -6.09 -0.98
N GLY A 53 12.36 -6.01 -0.41
CA GLY A 53 13.51 -5.27 -0.98
C GLY A 53 13.44 -3.75 -0.91
N LEU A 54 12.35 -3.17 -0.39
CA LEU A 54 12.16 -1.71 -0.31
C LEU A 54 12.38 -1.13 1.09
N GLY A 55 12.90 -1.92 2.03
CA GLY A 55 13.11 -1.52 3.43
C GLY A 55 13.92 -0.23 3.59
N ALA A 56 14.94 -0.03 2.73
CA ALA A 56 15.82 1.13 2.76
C ALA A 56 15.11 2.48 2.49
N VAL A 57 13.90 2.47 1.91
CA VAL A 57 13.10 3.70 1.76
C VAL A 57 12.81 4.35 3.12
N ALA A 58 12.71 3.56 4.19
CA ALA A 58 12.49 4.11 5.52
C ALA A 58 13.68 4.94 6.02
N ASP A 59 14.90 4.69 5.54
CA ASP A 59 16.12 5.39 5.98
C ASP A 59 16.13 6.87 5.54
N THR A 60 15.21 7.25 4.64
CA THR A 60 15.03 8.63 4.16
C THR A 60 14.24 9.52 5.12
N VAL A 61 13.62 8.93 6.15
CA VAL A 61 12.82 9.65 7.14
C VAL A 61 13.74 10.31 8.17
N ALA A 62 13.46 11.55 8.56
CA ALA A 62 14.17 12.25 9.64
C ALA A 62 13.55 11.96 11.01
N ASP A 63 14.33 12.15 12.08
CA ASP A 63 13.88 12.00 13.48
C ASP A 63 13.23 10.65 13.80
N GLN A 64 13.82 9.59 13.26
CA GLN A 64 13.22 8.25 13.28
C GLN A 64 13.11 7.68 14.69
N VAL A 65 11.95 7.10 14.96
CA VAL A 65 11.71 6.14 16.03
C VAL A 65 11.32 4.82 15.37
N ALA A 66 12.08 3.77 15.66
CA ALA A 66 11.80 2.42 15.18
C ALA A 66 11.32 1.54 16.34
N ILE A 67 10.19 0.87 16.13
CA ILE A 67 9.55 -0.02 17.12
C ILE A 67 9.39 -1.39 16.47
N ALA A 68 9.67 -2.47 17.20
CA ALA A 68 9.41 -3.80 16.66
C ALA A 68 7.91 -4.00 16.52
N ALA A 69 7.46 -4.49 15.36
CA ALA A 69 6.04 -4.71 15.08
C ALA A 69 5.40 -5.66 16.12
N ALA A 70 6.16 -6.64 16.60
CA ALA A 70 5.74 -7.60 17.62
C ALA A 70 5.40 -6.95 18.97
N ASP A 71 6.08 -5.86 19.34
CA ASP A 71 5.88 -5.16 20.63
C ASP A 71 4.49 -4.48 20.70
N THR A 72 3.83 -4.29 19.56
CA THR A 72 2.48 -3.72 19.52
C THR A 72 1.39 -4.68 19.96
N GLY A 73 1.65 -5.99 19.99
CA GLY A 73 0.65 -7.04 20.22
C GLY A 73 -0.44 -7.14 19.15
N TRP A 74 -0.39 -6.30 18.10
CA TRP A 74 -1.39 -6.24 17.03
C TRP A 74 -0.87 -6.82 15.72
N LEU A 75 0.34 -6.43 15.33
CA LEU A 75 0.97 -6.90 14.09
C LEU A 75 1.57 -8.29 14.28
N CYS A 76 1.40 -9.13 13.26
CA CYS A 76 2.04 -10.44 13.20
C CYS A 76 3.49 -10.30 12.72
N ARG A 77 4.36 -11.22 13.17
CA ARG A 77 5.74 -11.31 12.69
C ARG A 77 5.78 -12.05 11.36
N SER A 78 6.25 -11.39 10.31
CA SER A 78 6.48 -12.03 9.00
C SER A 78 7.73 -12.90 9.02
N THR A 79 7.70 -13.98 8.23
CA THR A 79 8.83 -14.86 7.91
C THR A 79 9.32 -14.66 6.48
N ALA A 80 8.68 -13.78 5.70
CA ALA A 80 9.08 -13.48 4.32
C ALA A 80 10.43 -12.76 4.27
N THR A 81 11.24 -13.12 3.27
CA THR A 81 12.57 -12.52 3.03
C THR A 81 12.48 -11.02 2.79
N GLY A 82 13.40 -10.24 3.37
CA GLY A 82 13.48 -8.79 3.19
C GLY A 82 12.52 -7.97 4.06
N HIS A 83 11.81 -8.60 5.01
CA HIS A 83 10.85 -7.94 5.89
C HIS A 83 11.43 -7.76 7.30
N ALA A 84 11.80 -6.52 7.65
CA ALA A 84 12.43 -6.21 8.94
C ALA A 84 11.48 -6.32 10.13
N GLY A 85 10.16 -6.21 9.91
CA GLY A 85 9.16 -6.30 10.97
C GLY A 85 9.22 -5.13 11.95
N ARG A 86 9.45 -3.92 11.43
CA ARG A 86 9.52 -2.68 12.23
C ARG A 86 8.46 -1.67 11.79
N ILE A 87 8.05 -0.83 12.74
CA ILE A 87 7.28 0.38 12.51
C ILE A 87 8.26 1.54 12.66
N VAL A 88 8.44 2.34 11.62
CA VAL A 88 9.30 3.52 11.62
C VAL A 88 8.43 4.76 11.55
N CYS A 89 8.51 5.60 12.57
CA CYS A 89 7.81 6.88 12.65
C CYS A 89 8.83 8.01 12.60
N GLY A 90 8.50 9.11 11.93
CA GLY A 90 9.38 10.27 11.84
C GLY A 90 8.78 11.34 10.93
N THR A 91 9.62 12.16 10.33
CA THR A 91 9.18 13.21 9.40
C THR A 91 9.85 13.11 8.03
N LEU A 92 9.12 13.50 6.99
CA LEU A 92 9.66 13.67 5.65
C LEU A 92 9.22 15.04 5.13
N ALA A 93 10.17 15.91 4.79
CA ALA A 93 9.90 17.32 4.47
C ALA A 93 9.04 18.03 5.55
N GLY A 94 9.27 17.71 6.83
CA GLY A 94 8.51 18.24 7.97
C GLY A 94 7.10 17.62 8.15
N ILE A 95 6.70 16.68 7.30
CA ILE A 95 5.40 15.99 7.39
C ILE A 95 5.55 14.70 8.19
N PRO A 96 4.71 14.47 9.22
CA PRO A 96 4.72 13.21 9.96
C PRO A 96 4.37 12.02 9.06
N VAL A 97 5.21 10.99 9.09
CA VAL A 97 5.03 9.73 8.35
C VAL A 97 5.15 8.53 9.28
N ALA A 98 4.40 7.47 8.98
CA ALA A 98 4.54 6.17 9.63
C ALA A 98 4.72 5.08 8.57
N ILE A 99 5.76 4.27 8.72
CA ILE A 99 6.21 3.29 7.73
C ILE A 99 6.22 1.91 8.38
N LEU A 100 5.57 0.95 7.75
CA LEU A 100 5.71 -0.47 8.05
C LEU A 100 6.82 -1.04 7.17
N GLN A 101 7.95 -1.42 7.79
CA GLN A 101 9.05 -2.11 7.12
C GLN A 101 8.77 -3.61 7.02
N GLY A 102 7.99 -3.96 6.01
CA GLY A 102 7.48 -5.30 5.78
C GLY A 102 5.98 -5.39 6.05
N ARG A 103 5.42 -6.50 5.59
CA ARG A 103 4.04 -6.94 5.74
C ARG A 103 3.98 -8.45 5.92
N VAL A 104 2.80 -8.98 6.15
CA VAL A 104 2.53 -10.41 6.17
C VAL A 104 1.74 -10.81 4.93
N HIS A 105 1.87 -12.07 4.52
CA HIS A 105 1.25 -12.59 3.30
C HIS A 105 0.35 -13.78 3.59
N GLY A 106 -0.61 -14.02 2.68
CA GLY A 106 -1.49 -15.18 2.77
C GLY A 106 -0.73 -16.51 2.66
N TYR A 107 0.32 -16.56 1.83
CA TYR A 107 1.14 -17.77 1.66
C TYR A 107 1.96 -18.14 2.91
N GLU A 108 2.13 -17.22 3.88
CA GLU A 108 2.75 -17.52 5.18
C GLU A 108 1.76 -18.21 6.14
N GLY A 109 0.52 -18.46 5.71
CA GLY A 109 -0.53 -19.11 6.52
C GLY A 109 -1.37 -18.14 7.35
N PHE A 110 -1.18 -16.82 7.18
CA PHE A 110 -1.96 -15.83 7.90
C PHE A 110 -3.40 -15.73 7.38
N ALA A 111 -4.34 -15.59 8.32
CA ALA A 111 -5.73 -15.33 7.99
C ALA A 111 -5.90 -13.97 7.27
N PRO A 112 -6.89 -13.81 6.36
CA PRO A 112 -7.15 -12.55 5.65
C PRO A 112 -7.20 -11.32 6.56
N GLU A 113 -7.79 -11.46 7.75
CA GLU A 113 -7.90 -10.43 8.77
C GLU A 113 -6.55 -9.85 9.21
N ALA A 114 -5.50 -10.68 9.26
CA ALA A 114 -4.15 -10.28 9.63
C ALA A 114 -3.47 -9.44 8.53
N LEU A 115 -3.80 -9.69 7.26
CA LEU A 115 -3.21 -8.99 6.10
C LEU A 115 -3.55 -7.49 6.10
N GLY A 116 -4.70 -7.12 6.68
CA GLY A 116 -5.15 -5.74 6.81
C GLY A 116 -4.72 -5.00 8.07
N ARG A 117 -4.08 -5.66 9.04
CA ARG A 117 -3.79 -5.08 10.36
C ARG A 117 -2.83 -3.90 10.30
N GLY A 118 -1.87 -3.93 9.37
CA GLY A 118 -0.95 -2.83 9.13
C GLY A 118 -1.66 -1.55 8.71
N VAL A 119 -2.58 -1.65 7.75
CA VAL A 119 -3.39 -0.52 7.28
C VAL A 119 -4.24 0.07 8.41
N GLU A 120 -4.87 -0.77 9.22
CA GLU A 120 -5.64 -0.29 10.38
C GLU A 120 -4.77 0.43 11.40
N LEU A 121 -3.54 -0.05 11.65
CA LEU A 121 -2.59 0.63 12.52
C LEU A 121 -2.21 2.01 11.96
N LEU A 122 -1.88 2.10 10.68
CA LEU A 122 -1.54 3.37 10.02
C LEU A 122 -2.70 4.37 10.08
N ALA A 123 -3.92 3.91 9.83
CA ALA A 123 -5.13 4.73 9.99
C ALA A 123 -5.34 5.18 11.43
N ALA A 124 -5.13 4.30 12.42
CA ALA A 124 -5.22 4.63 13.84
C ALA A 124 -4.10 5.60 14.29
N LEU A 125 -2.96 5.59 13.60
CA LEU A 125 -1.87 6.55 13.74
C LEU A 125 -2.18 7.90 13.07
N GLY A 126 -3.27 7.99 12.30
CA GLY A 126 -3.79 9.23 11.74
C GLY A 126 -3.66 9.35 10.21
N ALA A 127 -3.09 8.34 9.55
CA ALA A 127 -2.87 8.39 8.10
C ALA A 127 -4.19 8.58 7.36
N THR A 128 -4.20 9.51 6.41
CA THR A 128 -5.32 9.73 5.48
C THR A 128 -4.96 9.34 4.05
N THR A 129 -3.66 9.30 3.76
CA THR A 129 -3.08 8.86 2.49
C THR A 129 -2.15 7.67 2.74
N LEU A 130 -2.22 6.65 1.87
CA LEU A 130 -1.36 5.48 1.92
C LEU A 130 -0.55 5.33 0.64
N LEU A 131 0.75 5.06 0.83
CA LEU A 131 1.63 4.53 -0.20
C LEU A 131 1.89 3.05 0.10
N LEU A 132 1.32 2.16 -0.70
CA LEU A 132 1.63 0.73 -0.61
C LEU A 132 2.68 0.38 -1.66
N THR A 133 3.63 -0.48 -1.32
CA THR A 133 4.65 -0.92 -2.27
C THR A 133 4.75 -2.43 -2.34
N ASN A 134 5.06 -3.00 -3.49
CA ASN A 134 5.32 -4.43 -3.62
C ASN A 134 6.39 -4.69 -4.69
N ALA A 135 6.92 -5.90 -4.67
CA ALA A 135 7.68 -6.48 -5.78
C ALA A 135 6.74 -7.31 -6.66
N SER A 136 6.94 -7.27 -7.98
CA SER A 136 6.10 -7.98 -8.95
C SER A 136 6.86 -8.50 -10.17
N GLY A 137 6.30 -9.55 -10.78
CA GLY A 137 6.69 -9.97 -12.11
C GLY A 137 6.03 -9.09 -13.17
N GLY A 138 6.81 -8.50 -14.07
CA GLY A 138 6.32 -7.76 -15.24
C GLY A 138 5.84 -8.72 -16.32
N LEU A 139 4.61 -8.53 -16.80
CA LEU A 139 3.99 -9.42 -17.79
C LEU A 139 4.21 -8.95 -19.23
N ARG A 140 4.69 -7.71 -19.41
CA ARG A 140 4.89 -7.12 -20.72
C ARG A 140 6.35 -7.15 -21.16
N PRO A 141 6.65 -7.53 -22.42
CA PRO A 141 8.02 -7.61 -22.92
C PRO A 141 8.79 -6.27 -22.95
N ASP A 142 8.08 -5.14 -22.96
CA ASP A 142 8.67 -3.79 -22.98
C ASP A 142 9.01 -3.25 -21.58
N MET A 143 8.72 -4.01 -20.53
CA MET A 143 9.08 -3.66 -19.16
C MET A 143 10.55 -3.96 -18.87
N ARG A 144 11.07 -3.34 -17.82
CA ARG A 144 12.42 -3.58 -17.32
C ARG A 144 12.40 -3.80 -15.82
N ALA A 145 13.34 -4.60 -15.35
CA ALA A 145 13.57 -4.74 -13.92
C ALA A 145 13.95 -3.37 -13.30
N GLY A 146 13.40 -3.06 -12.13
CA GLY A 146 13.51 -1.76 -11.45
C GLY A 146 12.50 -0.70 -11.88
N GLU A 147 11.76 -0.93 -12.96
CA GLU A 147 10.68 -0.05 -13.37
C GLU A 147 9.53 -0.08 -12.35
N VAL A 148 8.94 1.09 -12.05
CA VAL A 148 7.81 1.20 -11.13
C VAL A 148 6.49 1.31 -11.88
N VAL A 149 5.57 0.41 -11.58
CA VAL A 149 4.18 0.47 -12.05
C VAL A 149 3.30 1.08 -10.96
N ILE A 150 2.70 2.23 -11.26
CA ILE A 150 1.65 2.85 -10.47
C ILE A 150 0.34 2.13 -10.78
N VAL A 151 -0.14 1.34 -9.82
CA VAL A 151 -1.30 0.48 -10.03
C VAL A 151 -2.55 1.33 -10.22
N SER A 152 -3.22 1.16 -11.36
CA SER A 152 -4.47 1.84 -11.69
C SER A 152 -5.70 1.00 -11.39
N ASP A 153 -5.56 -0.32 -11.47
CA ASP A 153 -6.61 -1.29 -11.18
C ASP A 153 -6.00 -2.65 -10.81
N HIS A 154 -6.79 -3.60 -10.34
CA HIS A 154 -6.32 -4.95 -10.07
C HIS A 154 -7.27 -6.07 -10.52
N LEU A 155 -6.67 -7.21 -10.86
CA LEU A 155 -7.36 -8.49 -10.97
C LEU A 155 -7.14 -9.27 -9.68
N ASP A 156 -8.18 -9.42 -8.86
CA ASP A 156 -8.14 -10.33 -7.71
C ASP A 156 -8.44 -11.76 -8.17
N LEU A 157 -7.41 -12.59 -8.23
CA LEU A 157 -7.51 -14.00 -8.63
C LEU A 157 -7.46 -14.95 -7.43
N VAL A 158 -7.28 -14.41 -6.22
CA VAL A 158 -7.49 -15.16 -4.97
C VAL A 158 -8.98 -15.26 -4.65
N ARG A 159 -9.78 -14.29 -5.11
CA ARG A 159 -11.26 -14.32 -5.13
C ARG A 159 -11.88 -14.70 -3.78
N ARG A 160 -11.54 -13.93 -2.74
CA ARG A 160 -12.16 -14.06 -1.41
C ARG A 160 -13.18 -12.94 -1.18
N PRO A 161 -14.16 -13.13 -0.28
CA PRO A 161 -15.02 -12.04 0.17
C PRO A 161 -14.20 -11.11 1.08
N TRP A 162 -13.25 -10.35 0.52
CA TRP A 162 -12.26 -9.58 1.30
C TRP A 162 -12.89 -8.60 2.29
N ALA A 163 -14.03 -8.00 1.93
CA ALA A 163 -14.78 -7.15 2.84
C ALA A 163 -15.14 -7.90 4.14
N GLU A 164 -15.70 -9.11 4.03
CA GLU A 164 -16.08 -9.96 5.17
C GLU A 164 -14.87 -10.58 5.85
N ALA A 165 -13.94 -11.12 5.05
CA ALA A 165 -12.75 -11.82 5.53
C ALA A 165 -11.80 -10.90 6.32
N ILE A 166 -11.87 -9.60 6.09
CA ILE A 166 -11.10 -8.58 6.82
C ILE A 166 -11.95 -7.86 7.89
N GLY A 167 -13.15 -8.39 8.20
CA GLY A 167 -14.00 -7.97 9.31
C GLY A 167 -14.92 -6.77 9.02
N GLY A 168 -15.23 -6.50 7.74
CA GLY A 168 -16.34 -5.64 7.34
C GLY A 168 -17.65 -6.44 7.19
N GLY A 169 -18.81 -5.77 7.23
CA GLY A 169 -20.08 -6.41 6.90
C GLY A 169 -20.21 -6.68 5.40
N ALA A 170 -21.07 -7.63 5.01
CA ALA A 170 -21.32 -8.09 3.63
C ALA A 170 -21.61 -6.97 2.60
N SER A 171 -22.02 -5.78 3.06
CA SER A 171 -22.38 -4.62 2.24
C SER A 171 -21.19 -3.69 1.89
N ALA A 172 -20.00 -3.89 2.46
CA ALA A 172 -18.99 -2.83 2.51
C ALA A 172 -18.25 -2.52 1.19
N VAL A 173 -18.24 -3.42 0.19
CA VAL A 173 -17.57 -3.19 -1.09
C VAL A 173 -18.42 -3.75 -2.23
N ARG A 174 -18.98 -2.87 -3.07
CA ARG A 174 -19.61 -3.25 -4.34
C ARG A 174 -18.56 -3.17 -5.46
N PRO A 175 -18.08 -4.29 -6.02
CA PRO A 175 -16.85 -4.31 -6.83
C PRO A 175 -16.90 -3.46 -8.11
N CYS A 176 -18.06 -3.25 -8.73
CA CYS A 176 -18.15 -2.68 -10.07
C CYS A 176 -18.19 -1.13 -10.12
N ALA A 177 -18.59 -0.46 -9.02
CA ALA A 177 -18.73 1.00 -8.98
C ALA A 177 -17.71 1.70 -8.05
N THR A 178 -16.74 0.94 -7.52
CA THR A 178 -15.86 1.42 -6.46
C THR A 178 -14.48 1.74 -7.00
N ARG A 179 -14.08 3.00 -6.89
CA ARG A 179 -12.71 3.42 -7.20
C ARG A 179 -11.81 3.18 -6.00
N LEU A 180 -10.91 2.19 -6.12
CA LEU A 180 -10.01 1.76 -5.05
C LEU A 180 -8.66 2.48 -5.05
N TYR A 181 -8.27 3.04 -6.20
CA TYR A 181 -7.02 3.76 -6.42
C TYR A 181 -7.30 5.25 -6.69
N ASP A 182 -6.56 6.13 -6.02
CA ASP A 182 -6.76 7.57 -6.16
C ASP A 182 -6.01 8.11 -7.39
N GLU A 183 -6.74 8.43 -8.46
CA GLU A 183 -6.13 8.98 -9.69
C GLU A 183 -5.31 10.26 -9.49
N ALA A 184 -5.67 11.12 -8.52
CA ALA A 184 -4.88 12.33 -8.28
C ALA A 184 -3.52 11.96 -7.67
N LEU A 185 -3.51 11.06 -6.68
CA LEU A 185 -2.25 10.53 -6.14
C LEU A 185 -1.43 9.77 -7.20
N ALA A 186 -2.10 9.01 -8.07
CA ALA A 186 -1.43 8.27 -9.15
C ALA A 186 -0.82 9.22 -10.19
N ALA A 187 -1.52 10.30 -10.55
CA ALA A 187 -1.01 11.32 -11.46
C ALA A 187 0.21 12.04 -10.87
N ASP A 188 0.13 12.43 -9.59
CA ASP A 188 1.23 13.08 -8.89
C ASP A 188 2.45 12.14 -8.78
N ALA A 189 2.23 10.84 -8.52
CA ALA A 189 3.30 9.84 -8.48
C ALA A 189 4.01 9.71 -9.84
N ILE A 190 3.27 9.63 -10.94
CA ILE A 190 3.85 9.59 -12.30
C ILE A 190 4.61 10.87 -12.63
N ALA A 191 4.04 12.04 -12.31
CA ALA A 191 4.68 13.32 -12.54
C ALA A 191 6.01 13.43 -11.77
N SER A 192 6.01 13.02 -10.50
CA SER A 192 7.19 13.07 -9.63
C SER A 192 8.32 12.15 -10.11
N ALA A 193 7.98 10.94 -10.56
CA ALA A 193 8.96 10.03 -11.14
C ALA A 193 9.55 10.62 -12.44
N ARG A 194 8.71 11.22 -13.29
CA ARG A 194 9.14 11.88 -14.52
C ARG A 194 10.06 13.08 -14.25
N GLU A 195 9.73 13.92 -13.28
CA GLU A 195 10.56 15.05 -12.86
C GLU A 195 11.93 14.63 -12.36
N ALA A 196 11.99 13.49 -11.65
CA ALA A 196 13.24 12.88 -11.21
C ALA A 196 14.01 12.14 -12.33
N GLY A 197 13.47 12.07 -13.55
CA GLY A 197 14.07 11.31 -14.65
C GLY A 197 14.04 9.79 -14.45
N LEU A 198 13.13 9.30 -13.60
CA LEU A 198 13.02 7.89 -13.21
C LEU A 198 11.87 7.19 -13.95
N PRO A 199 12.05 5.91 -14.36
CA PRO A 199 11.03 5.20 -15.11
C PRO A 199 9.85 4.81 -14.22
N ALA A 200 8.66 5.30 -14.57
CA ALA A 200 7.40 4.84 -14.01
C ALA A 200 6.29 4.84 -15.07
N ARG A 201 5.35 3.90 -14.93
CA ARG A 201 4.16 3.79 -15.80
C ARG A 201 2.92 3.43 -15.00
N ARG A 202 1.75 3.58 -15.60
CA ARG A 202 0.50 3.03 -15.05
C ARG A 202 0.29 1.59 -15.51
N GLY A 203 -0.42 0.79 -14.72
CA GLY A 203 -0.80 -0.57 -15.13
C GLY A 203 -1.72 -1.30 -14.16
N VAL A 204 -2.22 -2.46 -14.61
CA VAL A 204 -3.12 -3.34 -13.87
C VAL A 204 -2.31 -4.41 -13.13
N TYR A 205 -2.60 -4.60 -11.84
CA TYR A 205 -1.94 -5.58 -10.98
C TYR A 205 -2.77 -6.87 -10.84
N ALA A 206 -2.21 -8.02 -11.19
CA ALA A 206 -2.81 -9.32 -10.89
C ALA A 206 -2.36 -9.81 -9.50
N PHE A 207 -3.34 -10.11 -8.65
CA PHE A 207 -3.10 -10.64 -7.32
C PHE A 207 -3.34 -12.14 -7.26
N LEU A 208 -2.31 -12.89 -6.92
CA LEU A 208 -2.33 -14.34 -6.71
C LEU A 208 -2.00 -14.70 -5.25
N SER A 209 -2.24 -15.96 -4.88
CA SER A 209 -2.00 -16.42 -3.50
C SER A 209 -0.52 -16.66 -3.21
N GLY A 210 0.26 -17.10 -4.21
CA GLY A 210 1.60 -17.67 -3.99
C GLY A 210 1.55 -19.00 -3.20
N PRO A 211 2.71 -19.50 -2.71
CA PRO A 211 4.05 -18.91 -2.83
C PRO A 211 4.77 -19.31 -4.13
N SER A 212 4.28 -20.31 -4.85
CA SER A 212 4.87 -20.70 -6.15
C SER A 212 4.70 -19.56 -7.15
N TYR A 213 5.78 -19.26 -7.88
CA TYR A 213 5.69 -18.38 -9.05
C TYR A 213 4.84 -19.01 -10.15
N GLU A 214 4.39 -18.15 -11.06
CA GLU A 214 3.48 -18.52 -12.11
C GLU A 214 4.15 -19.42 -13.15
N THR A 215 3.38 -20.36 -13.68
CA THR A 215 3.75 -21.13 -14.85
C THR A 215 3.74 -20.25 -16.11
N ARG A 216 4.42 -20.74 -17.15
CA ARG A 216 4.41 -20.10 -18.49
C ARG A 216 3.00 -19.83 -19.02
N SER A 217 2.06 -20.75 -18.78
CA SER A 217 0.68 -20.62 -19.23
C SER A 217 -0.08 -19.58 -18.42
N GLU A 218 0.15 -19.51 -17.11
CA GLU A 218 -0.43 -18.47 -16.25
C GLU A 218 0.08 -17.09 -16.65
N TYR A 219 1.37 -16.91 -16.96
CA TYR A 219 1.87 -15.63 -17.48
C TYR A 219 1.16 -15.20 -18.77
N ARG A 220 0.95 -16.12 -19.72
CA ARG A 220 0.20 -15.81 -20.95
C ARG A 220 -1.25 -15.46 -20.65
N MET A 221 -1.90 -16.22 -19.76
CA MET A 221 -3.28 -15.98 -19.34
C MET A 221 -3.44 -14.61 -18.68
N LEU A 222 -2.59 -14.26 -17.71
CA LEU A 222 -2.63 -12.99 -17.00
C LEU A 222 -2.44 -11.81 -17.96
N ARG A 223 -1.46 -11.92 -18.87
CA ARG A 223 -1.24 -10.92 -19.90
C ARG A 223 -2.45 -10.78 -20.82
N ALA A 224 -3.05 -11.90 -21.25
CA ALA A 224 -4.25 -11.89 -22.09
C ALA A 224 -5.48 -11.31 -21.36
N ALA A 225 -5.54 -11.47 -20.03
CA ALA A 225 -6.57 -10.88 -19.18
C ALA A 225 -6.35 -9.38 -18.89
N GLY A 226 -5.28 -8.79 -19.42
CA GLY A 226 -4.99 -7.35 -19.32
C GLY A 226 -4.16 -6.94 -18.10
N ALA A 227 -3.56 -7.89 -17.36
CA ALA A 227 -2.62 -7.55 -16.30
C ALA A 227 -1.26 -7.11 -16.87
N ASP A 228 -0.68 -6.08 -16.26
CA ASP A 228 0.65 -5.56 -16.57
C ASP A 228 1.71 -6.15 -15.65
N VAL A 229 1.38 -6.34 -14.37
CA VAL A 229 2.27 -6.91 -13.35
C VAL A 229 1.52 -7.93 -12.49
N VAL A 230 2.23 -8.89 -11.91
CA VAL A 230 1.66 -9.91 -11.02
C VAL A 230 2.42 -10.00 -9.71
N GLY A 231 1.70 -10.14 -8.60
CA GLY A 231 2.28 -10.32 -7.28
C GLY A 231 1.35 -10.99 -6.28
N MET A 232 1.85 -11.14 -5.05
CA MET A 232 1.25 -11.99 -4.03
C MET A 232 0.80 -11.21 -2.77
N SER A 233 0.61 -9.89 -2.88
CA SER A 233 0.20 -9.02 -1.77
C SER A 233 -0.70 -7.84 -2.21
N THR A 234 -0.85 -6.85 -1.32
CA THR A 234 -1.41 -5.51 -1.59
C THR A 234 -2.93 -5.43 -1.70
N VAL A 235 -3.60 -6.29 -2.46
CA VAL A 235 -5.06 -6.18 -2.65
C VAL A 235 -5.85 -6.23 -1.32
N PRO A 236 -5.54 -7.11 -0.35
CA PRO A 236 -6.22 -7.08 0.96
C PRO A 236 -6.06 -5.74 1.68
N GLU A 237 -4.87 -5.14 1.61
CA GLU A 237 -4.56 -3.84 2.21
C GLU A 237 -5.35 -2.71 1.53
N VAL A 238 -5.47 -2.75 0.20
CA VAL A 238 -6.28 -1.79 -0.58
C VAL A 238 -7.76 -1.88 -0.16
N VAL A 239 -8.30 -3.09 0.02
CA VAL A 239 -9.69 -3.28 0.47
C VAL A 239 -9.91 -2.70 1.87
N VAL A 240 -8.97 -2.91 2.80
CA VAL A 240 -9.03 -2.31 4.15
C VAL A 240 -8.97 -0.80 4.08
N ALA A 241 -8.06 -0.26 3.27
CA ALA A 241 -7.88 1.17 3.13
C ALA A 241 -9.16 1.84 2.60
N HIS A 242 -9.79 1.22 1.59
CA HIS A 242 -11.06 1.67 1.08
C HIS A 242 -12.17 1.64 2.14
N ARG A 243 -12.30 0.55 2.92
CA ARG A 243 -13.26 0.45 4.03
C ARG A 243 -13.09 1.59 5.04
N LEU A 244 -11.85 2.00 5.30
CA LEU A 244 -11.48 3.07 6.22
C LEU A 244 -11.54 4.48 5.58
N GLY A 245 -11.91 4.61 4.30
CA GLY A 245 -11.98 5.89 3.60
C GLY A 245 -10.63 6.53 3.32
N LEU A 246 -9.55 5.74 3.25
CA LEU A 246 -8.19 6.22 2.98
C LEU A 246 -7.96 6.37 1.48
N ARG A 247 -7.15 7.36 1.10
CA ARG A 247 -6.67 7.53 -0.27
C ARG A 247 -5.45 6.63 -0.49
N VAL A 248 -5.42 5.89 -1.59
CA VAL A 248 -4.36 4.89 -1.83
C VAL A 248 -3.67 5.12 -3.16
N VAL A 249 -2.34 5.05 -3.14
CA VAL A 249 -1.50 4.84 -4.32
C VAL A 249 -0.62 3.61 -4.08
N VAL A 250 -0.41 2.81 -5.12
CA VAL A 250 0.40 1.60 -5.04
C VAL A 250 1.54 1.66 -6.06
N CYS A 251 2.77 1.47 -5.60
CA CYS A 251 3.96 1.34 -6.43
C CYS A 251 4.39 -0.13 -6.47
N SER A 252 4.29 -0.73 -7.64
CA SER A 252 4.72 -2.11 -7.89
C SER A 252 6.06 -2.09 -8.63
N VAL A 253 7.12 -2.58 -8.00
CA VAL A 253 8.45 -2.62 -8.60
C VAL A 253 8.60 -3.91 -9.38
N VAL A 254 8.86 -3.79 -10.68
CA VAL A 254 9.10 -4.94 -11.55
C VAL A 254 10.46 -5.55 -11.17
N THR A 255 10.46 -6.76 -10.61
CA THR A 255 11.70 -7.45 -10.19
C THR A 255 12.21 -8.45 -11.21
N ASN A 256 11.33 -8.90 -12.10
CA ASN A 256 11.62 -9.84 -13.16
C ASN A 256 10.60 -9.61 -14.28
N VAL A 257 10.97 -9.88 -15.53
CA VAL A 257 10.05 -9.77 -16.67
C VAL A 257 9.74 -11.17 -17.17
N ALA A 258 8.46 -11.55 -17.15
CA ALA A 258 8.00 -12.84 -17.60
C ALA A 258 8.32 -13.05 -19.08
N ARG A 259 9.14 -14.06 -19.36
CA ARG A 259 9.46 -14.55 -20.72
C ARG A 259 8.98 -15.99 -20.86
N PRO A 260 7.68 -16.23 -21.13
CA PRO A 260 7.13 -17.59 -21.14
C PRO A 260 7.84 -18.54 -22.11
N ASP A 261 8.38 -18.04 -23.21
CA ASP A 261 9.07 -18.86 -24.21
C ASP A 261 10.58 -19.04 -23.95
N ALA A 262 11.13 -18.29 -22.99
CA ALA A 262 12.52 -18.35 -22.58
C ALA A 262 12.62 -18.00 -21.07
N PRO A 263 12.14 -18.90 -20.18
CA PRO A 263 12.03 -18.59 -18.76
C PRO A 263 13.41 -18.49 -18.12
N ASP A 264 13.67 -17.39 -17.44
CA ASP A 264 14.80 -17.24 -16.54
C ASP A 264 14.45 -17.86 -15.17
N ARG A 265 15.46 -18.34 -14.45
CA ARG A 265 15.28 -18.73 -13.05
C ARG A 265 15.21 -17.46 -12.20
N THR A 266 14.27 -17.40 -11.28
CA THR A 266 14.12 -16.31 -10.31
C THR A 266 13.83 -16.92 -8.95
N ASP A 267 14.56 -16.48 -7.93
CA ASP A 267 14.26 -16.81 -6.54
C ASP A 267 14.00 -15.57 -5.68
N ALA A 268 13.65 -15.79 -4.41
CA ALA A 268 13.27 -14.71 -3.51
C ALA A 268 14.41 -13.73 -3.22
N GLU A 269 15.68 -14.16 -3.32
CA GLU A 269 16.84 -13.30 -3.11
C GLU A 269 17.03 -12.38 -4.32
N ASP A 270 16.92 -12.92 -5.53
CA ASP A 270 16.92 -12.13 -6.78
C ASP A 270 15.83 -11.05 -6.75
N VAL A 271 14.60 -11.42 -6.34
CA VAL A 271 13.49 -10.48 -6.20
C VAL A 271 13.81 -9.38 -5.20
N CYS A 272 14.37 -9.72 -4.04
CA CYS A 272 14.72 -8.73 -3.01
C CYS A 272 15.81 -7.77 -3.49
N HIS A 273 16.85 -8.28 -4.15
CA HIS A 273 17.92 -7.46 -4.71
C HIS A 273 17.38 -6.53 -5.79
N MET A 274 16.58 -7.06 -6.73
CA MET A 274 16.08 -6.26 -7.83
C MET A 274 15.06 -5.21 -7.40
N ALA A 275 14.23 -5.50 -6.38
CA ALA A 275 13.27 -4.53 -5.86
C ALA A 275 13.97 -3.26 -5.33
N ALA A 276 15.18 -3.38 -4.80
CA ALA A 276 15.97 -2.23 -4.33
C ALA A 276 16.29 -1.24 -5.45
N SER A 277 16.35 -1.67 -6.72
CA SER A 277 16.58 -0.77 -7.86
C SER A 277 15.42 0.20 -8.11
N GLY A 278 14.21 -0.12 -7.65
CA GLY A 278 13.05 0.77 -7.69
C GLY A 278 12.97 1.76 -6.51
N ALA A 279 13.88 1.65 -5.52
CA ALA A 279 13.80 2.44 -4.29
C ALA A 279 13.88 3.95 -4.56
N ALA A 280 14.74 4.39 -5.48
CA ALA A 280 14.86 5.81 -5.82
C ALA A 280 13.54 6.40 -6.33
N THR A 281 12.82 5.67 -7.18
CA THR A 281 11.52 6.08 -7.72
C THR A 281 10.47 6.14 -6.62
N VAL A 282 10.43 5.12 -5.75
CA VAL A 282 9.51 5.08 -4.61
C VAL A 282 9.79 6.23 -3.63
N THR A 283 11.05 6.53 -3.35
CA THR A 283 11.46 7.65 -2.49
C THR A 283 11.03 9.00 -3.09
N ALA A 284 11.25 9.21 -4.39
CA ALA A 284 10.83 10.44 -5.07
C ALA A 284 9.31 10.63 -4.98
N ILE A 285 8.54 9.56 -5.21
CA ILE A 285 7.09 9.57 -5.07
C ILE A 285 6.68 9.86 -3.63
N LEU A 286 7.27 9.20 -2.64
CA LEU A 286 6.96 9.42 -1.22
C LEU A 286 7.20 10.87 -0.81
N HIS A 287 8.31 11.48 -1.26
CA HIS A 287 8.61 12.89 -1.00
C HIS A 287 7.58 13.83 -1.62
N ALA A 288 7.16 13.59 -2.85
CA ALA A 288 6.13 14.39 -3.51
C ALA A 288 4.75 14.24 -2.84
N LEU A 289 4.40 13.03 -2.40
CA LEU A 289 3.17 12.79 -1.64
C LEU A 289 3.19 13.53 -0.32
N ALA A 290 4.32 13.51 0.41
CA ALA A 290 4.49 14.26 1.65
C ALA A 290 4.27 15.75 1.43
N THR A 291 4.97 16.34 0.46
CA THR A 291 4.88 17.78 0.19
C THR A 291 3.51 18.24 -0.33
N THR A 292 2.82 17.41 -1.13
CA THR A 292 1.56 17.80 -1.79
C THR A 292 0.31 17.44 -0.97
N HIS A 293 0.33 16.29 -0.26
CA HIS A 293 -0.84 15.72 0.42
C HIS A 293 -0.64 15.55 1.93
N GLY A 294 0.53 15.89 2.46
CA GLY A 294 0.87 15.74 3.89
C GLY A 294 0.29 16.82 4.80
N LEU A 295 -0.15 17.94 4.25
CA LEU A 295 -0.76 19.03 5.02
C LEU A 295 -2.29 18.84 5.08
N PRO A 296 -2.92 19.00 6.25
CA PRO A 296 -4.38 19.02 6.33
C PRO A 296 -4.91 20.14 5.44
N ARG A 297 -5.79 19.82 4.49
CA ARG A 297 -6.47 20.83 3.67
C ARG A 297 -7.13 21.83 4.62
N ARG A 298 -6.79 23.12 4.50
CA ARG A 298 -7.45 24.19 5.25
C ARG A 298 -8.95 24.13 4.95
N THR A 299 -9.74 23.59 5.87
CA THR A 299 -11.20 23.72 5.84
C THR A 299 -11.52 25.17 6.17
N GLY A 300 -11.70 26.00 5.15
CA GLY A 300 -12.02 27.41 5.35
C GLY A 300 -11.64 28.28 4.15
N GLY A 301 -12.56 28.38 3.20
CA GLY A 301 -12.51 29.30 2.09
C GLY A 301 -13.83 29.23 1.33
N THR A 302 -14.81 30.01 1.77
CA THR A 302 -16.02 30.29 0.99
C THR A 302 -15.58 30.80 -0.39
N PRO A 303 -16.12 30.27 -1.51
CA PRO A 303 -15.77 30.80 -2.82
C PRO A 303 -16.18 32.28 -2.91
N PRO A 304 -15.40 33.13 -3.60
CA PRO A 304 -15.79 34.51 -3.82
C PRO A 304 -17.12 34.54 -4.60
N ALA A 305 -17.99 35.45 -4.18
CA ALA A 305 -19.28 35.74 -4.80
C ALA A 305 -19.13 36.20 -6.25
#